data_AF-A0A961W551-F1
#
_entry.id   AF-A0A961W551-F1
#
_cell.length_a   1.000
_cell.length_b   1.000
_cell.length_c   1.000
_cell.angle_alpha   90.00
_cell.angle_beta   90.00
_cell.angle_gamma   90.00
#
_symmetry.space_group_name_H-M   'P 1'
#
loop_
_entity.id
_entity.type
_entity.pdbx_description
1 polymer ?
#
loop_
_entity_poly.entity_id
_entity_poly.type
_entity_poly.pdbx_seq_one_letter_code
_entity_poly.pdbx_strand_id
1 'polypeptide(L)'
;MRRTTARLALVVAMGCVGTAPALAQRSQTMFNNIYEWQVFAVAEGGTFSGCSLERSGDSGTLRFFLTTGGSWSLDVPAGGRSGIFEAYVGTENGQEVFTLTGDGTRAITDLPIAPGFDEEGTLIVSIDGVAMNWSLFGLSEAVAGTDVCIDYEGDAARLAGPAPALPPGAKLPDEAGGATPPNGAGTSETASTGFVAPPRLPIAAVIHTGNMRAGPGTQYPVTGGFTRTTPVLVVEDTGVPFDGYNWFRVEMSDGATSGYVWGALVCADYPGANPLCR
;
A
#
# COMPACT_ATOMS: atom_id res chain seq x y z
N MET A 1 -6.56 -28.05 72.11
CA MET A 1 -6.95 -27.04 71.10
C MET A 1 -6.07 -25.80 71.29
N ARG A 2 -5.01 -25.63 70.49
CA ARG A 2 -4.17 -24.41 70.47
C ARG A 2 -4.40 -23.73 69.12
N ARG A 3 -4.89 -22.50 69.12
CA ARG A 3 -5.04 -21.66 67.92
C ARG A 3 -3.79 -20.81 67.77
N THR A 4 -3.07 -21.00 66.68
CA THR A 4 -1.89 -20.22 66.30
C THR A 4 -2.34 -19.05 65.44
N THR A 5 -2.11 -17.82 65.90
CA THR A 5 -2.46 -16.59 65.19
C THR A 5 -1.31 -16.21 64.27
N ALA A 6 -1.47 -16.37 62.95
CA ALA A 6 -0.51 -15.91 61.96
C ALA A 6 -0.74 -14.41 61.67
N ARG A 7 0.28 -13.59 61.89
CA ARG A 7 0.29 -12.17 61.49
C ARG A 7 0.73 -12.06 60.03
N LEU A 8 -0.15 -11.51 59.20
CA LEU A 8 0.12 -11.17 57.80
C LEU A 8 0.97 -9.88 57.77
N ALA A 9 2.20 -9.97 57.26
CA ALA A 9 3.03 -8.79 56.99
C ALA A 9 2.77 -8.31 55.56
N LEU A 10 2.20 -7.11 55.42
CA LEU A 10 2.00 -6.43 54.15
C LEU A 10 3.32 -5.79 53.73
N VAL A 11 3.98 -6.35 52.72
CA VAL A 11 5.15 -5.74 52.07
C VAL A 11 4.63 -4.78 51.01
N VAL A 12 4.76 -3.48 51.26
CA VAL A 12 4.50 -2.42 50.27
C VAL A 12 5.72 -2.33 49.37
N ALA A 13 5.63 -2.92 48.17
CA ALA A 13 6.64 -2.74 47.12
C ALA A 13 6.46 -1.35 46.49
N MET A 14 7.38 -0.45 46.78
CA MET A 14 7.44 0.89 46.20
C MET A 14 8.00 0.78 44.78
N GLY A 15 7.11 0.86 43.79
CA GLY A 15 7.45 0.74 42.37
C GLY A 15 8.27 1.94 41.89
N CYS A 16 9.50 1.69 41.43
CA CYS A 16 10.27 2.63 40.63
C CYS A 16 9.53 2.85 39.29
N VAL A 17 9.02 4.07 39.07
CA VAL A 17 8.52 4.50 37.76
C VAL A 17 9.73 4.80 36.88
N GLY A 18 10.29 3.77 36.25
CA GLY A 18 11.24 3.94 35.18
C GLY A 18 10.51 4.46 33.95
N THR A 19 10.85 5.66 33.48
CA THR A 19 10.47 6.13 32.15
C THR A 19 11.19 5.27 31.12
N ALA A 20 10.56 4.18 30.70
CA ALA A 20 11.00 3.48 29.51
C ALA A 20 11.00 4.50 28.35
N PRO A 21 12.03 4.52 27.48
CA PRO A 21 11.95 5.29 26.26
C PRO A 21 10.68 4.84 25.54
N ALA A 22 9.80 5.78 25.23
CA ALA A 22 8.62 5.50 24.43
C ALA A 22 9.14 4.91 23.12
N LEU A 23 8.99 3.60 22.95
CA LEU A 23 9.20 2.95 21.66
C LEU A 23 8.39 3.78 20.66
N ALA A 24 9.05 4.29 19.62
CA ALA A 24 8.39 5.11 18.61
C ALA A 24 7.14 4.35 18.16
N GLN A 25 5.96 4.88 18.50
CA GLN A 25 4.72 4.17 18.29
C GLN A 25 4.52 4.05 16.79
N ARG A 26 4.65 2.83 16.27
CA ARG A 26 4.32 2.52 14.89
C ARG A 26 2.82 2.46 14.77
N SER A 27 2.27 3.25 13.86
CA SER A 27 0.86 3.27 13.51
C SER A 27 0.68 2.89 12.05
N GLN A 28 -0.41 2.19 11.76
CA GLN A 28 -0.76 1.75 10.41
C GLN A 28 -2.18 2.19 10.11
N THR A 29 -2.36 2.79 8.93
CA THR A 29 -3.68 3.17 8.40
C THR A 29 -3.89 2.43 7.10
N MET A 30 -5.03 1.75 6.96
CA MET A 30 -5.36 1.04 5.73
C MET A 30 -5.41 2.05 4.57
N PHE A 31 -4.59 1.83 3.56
CA PHE A 31 -4.52 2.64 2.35
C PHE A 31 -5.39 2.02 1.25
N ASN A 32 -5.20 0.72 0.98
CA ASN A 32 -5.95 0.01 -0.05
C ASN A 32 -5.99 -1.50 0.25
N ASN A 33 -6.92 -2.22 -0.39
CA ASN A 33 -6.91 -3.68 -0.45
C ASN A 33 -6.83 -4.11 -1.90
N ILE A 34 -5.89 -5.00 -2.21
CA ILE A 34 -5.61 -5.50 -3.54
C ILE A 34 -5.60 -7.03 -3.43
N TYR A 35 -6.67 -7.69 -3.88
CA TYR A 35 -6.90 -9.10 -3.60
C TYR A 35 -6.93 -9.39 -2.09
N GLU A 36 -6.16 -10.38 -1.64
CA GLU A 36 -5.94 -10.72 -0.23
C GLU A 36 -4.81 -9.90 0.41
N TRP A 37 -4.20 -8.98 -0.34
CA TRP A 37 -3.15 -8.09 0.18
C TRP A 37 -3.76 -6.79 0.70
N GLN A 38 -3.32 -6.41 1.88
CA GLN A 38 -3.69 -5.15 2.51
C GLN A 38 -2.50 -4.21 2.44
N VAL A 39 -2.69 -3.06 1.82
CA VAL A 39 -1.70 -1.99 1.75
C VAL A 39 -1.99 -1.00 2.88
N PHE A 40 -1.00 -0.72 3.71
CA PHE A 40 -1.10 0.25 4.80
C PHE A 40 -0.09 1.36 4.62
N ALA A 41 -0.52 2.59 4.86
CA ALA A 41 0.36 3.71 5.15
C ALA A 41 0.90 3.55 6.58
N VAL A 42 2.21 3.64 6.75
CA VAL A 42 2.87 3.41 8.04
C VAL A 42 3.52 4.71 8.50
N ALA A 43 3.27 5.06 9.76
CA ALA A 43 3.94 6.17 10.41
C ALA A 43 4.63 5.71 11.70
N GLU A 44 5.84 6.22 11.94
CA GLU A 44 6.64 5.97 13.13
C GLU A 44 6.85 7.27 13.88
N GLY A 45 6.44 7.32 15.15
CA GLY A 45 6.51 8.55 15.94
C GLY A 45 5.68 9.69 15.33
N GLY A 46 4.62 9.36 14.59
CA GLY A 46 3.76 10.33 13.89
C GLY A 46 4.29 10.83 12.54
N THR A 47 5.45 10.36 12.10
CA THR A 47 6.01 10.69 10.77
C THR A 47 5.79 9.53 9.82
N PHE A 48 5.28 9.80 8.62
CA PHE A 48 5.16 8.79 7.56
C PHE A 48 6.54 8.16 7.27
N SER A 49 6.64 6.84 7.39
CA SER A 49 7.89 6.08 7.26
C SER A 49 7.92 5.17 6.03
N GLY A 50 6.76 4.87 5.45
CA GLY A 50 6.66 4.06 4.25
C GLY A 50 5.30 3.35 4.14
N CYS A 51 5.23 2.33 3.28
CA CYS A 51 4.02 1.55 3.09
C CYS A 51 4.30 0.07 3.33
N SER A 52 3.37 -0.63 3.99
CA SER A 52 3.45 -2.07 4.19
C SER A 52 2.40 -2.82 3.39
N LEU A 53 2.79 -3.96 2.85
CA LEU A 53 1.94 -4.97 2.24
C LEU A 53 1.79 -6.12 3.22
N GLU A 54 0.57 -6.43 3.60
CA GLU A 54 0.31 -7.52 4.53
C GLU A 54 -0.62 -8.55 3.93
N ARG A 55 -0.27 -9.82 4.12
CA ARG A 55 -1.13 -10.95 3.81
C ARG A 55 -1.20 -11.88 5.01
N SER A 56 -2.41 -12.13 5.49
CA SER A 56 -2.63 -13.11 6.55
C SER A 56 -2.85 -14.49 5.95
N GLY A 57 -2.35 -15.52 6.63
CA GLY A 57 -2.59 -16.92 6.31
C GLY A 57 -2.46 -17.80 7.55
N ASP A 58 -2.53 -19.12 7.38
CA ASP A 58 -2.44 -20.07 8.49
C ASP A 58 -1.10 -20.00 9.24
N SER A 59 -0.05 -19.56 8.55
CA SER A 59 1.29 -19.36 9.11
C SER A 59 1.46 -18.00 9.83
N GLY A 60 0.38 -17.23 9.97
CA GLY A 60 0.38 -15.86 10.46
C GLY A 60 0.49 -14.82 9.35
N THR A 61 0.84 -13.58 9.72
CA THR A 61 0.86 -12.46 8.78
C THR A 61 2.24 -12.23 8.18
N LEU A 62 2.34 -12.42 6.87
CA LEU A 62 3.45 -12.01 6.03
C LEU A 62 3.37 -10.49 5.81
N ARG A 63 4.51 -9.80 5.94
CA ARG A 63 4.61 -8.37 5.66
C ARG A 63 5.80 -8.07 4.77
N PHE A 64 5.57 -7.30 3.71
CA PHE A 64 6.63 -6.53 3.07
C PHE A 64 6.51 -5.07 3.49
N PHE A 65 7.64 -4.38 3.63
CA PHE A 65 7.66 -2.95 3.93
C PHE A 65 8.57 -2.22 2.96
N LEU A 66 8.02 -1.20 2.30
CA LEU A 66 8.74 -0.27 1.45
C LEU A 66 8.93 1.03 2.23
N THR A 67 10.18 1.38 2.53
CA THR A 67 10.50 2.66 3.16
C THR A 67 10.32 3.81 2.17
N THR A 68 10.15 5.03 2.67
CA THR A 68 10.21 6.24 1.81
C THR A 68 11.57 6.42 1.11
N GLY A 69 12.61 5.72 1.56
CA GLY A 69 13.92 5.67 0.92
C GLY A 69 14.03 4.65 -0.22
N GLY A 70 12.96 3.88 -0.49
CA GLY A 70 12.94 2.87 -1.55
C GLY A 70 13.52 1.51 -1.14
N SER A 71 13.80 1.29 0.14
CA SER A 71 14.32 0.01 0.63
C SER A 71 13.18 -0.93 1.01
N TRP A 72 13.28 -2.18 0.57
CA TRP A 72 12.33 -3.23 0.89
C TRP A 72 12.81 -4.08 2.07
N SER A 73 11.88 -4.51 2.92
CA SER A 73 12.13 -5.57 3.90
C SER A 73 10.99 -6.58 3.92
N LEU A 74 11.34 -7.83 4.22
CA LEU A 74 10.44 -8.94 4.46
C LEU A 74 10.39 -9.20 5.96
N ASP A 75 9.18 -9.27 6.49
CA ASP A 75 8.88 -9.50 7.90
C ASP A 75 7.89 -10.66 8.03
N VAL A 76 8.28 -11.72 8.75
CA VAL A 76 7.47 -12.93 8.99
C VAL A 76 7.37 -13.27 10.48
N PRO A 77 6.38 -14.07 10.92
CA PRO A 77 6.31 -14.55 12.30
C PRO A 77 7.53 -15.41 12.66
N ALA A 78 8.18 -15.13 13.80
CA ALA A 78 9.32 -15.92 14.27
C ALA A 78 8.92 -17.16 15.08
N GLY A 79 7.69 -17.19 15.61
CA GLY A 79 7.16 -18.31 16.40
C GLY A 79 7.93 -18.58 17.69
N GLY A 80 8.40 -17.53 18.38
CA GLY A 80 9.18 -17.65 19.62
C GLY A 80 10.70 -17.69 19.43
N ARG A 81 11.18 -17.70 18.17
CA ARG A 81 12.61 -17.86 17.86
C ARG A 81 13.33 -16.51 17.79
N SER A 82 14.51 -16.44 18.39
CA SER A 82 15.38 -15.27 18.37
C SER A 82 16.76 -15.65 17.85
N GLY A 83 17.42 -14.76 17.10
CA GLY A 83 18.74 -15.00 16.52
C GLY A 83 18.74 -14.84 15.01
N ILE A 84 19.72 -15.45 14.35
CA ILE A 84 19.89 -15.37 12.91
C ILE A 84 19.56 -16.76 12.33
N PHE A 85 18.71 -16.80 11.30
CA PHE A 85 18.30 -18.05 10.66
C PHE A 85 18.36 -17.92 9.15
N GLU A 86 18.73 -19.00 8.48
CA GLU A 86 18.58 -19.10 7.02
C GLU A 86 17.11 -19.29 6.69
N ALA A 87 16.60 -18.40 5.85
CA ALA A 87 15.31 -18.51 5.22
C ALA A 87 15.52 -18.83 3.75
N TYR A 88 14.74 -19.80 3.28
CA TYR A 88 14.58 -20.04 1.86
C TYR A 88 13.33 -19.28 1.47
N VAL A 89 13.40 -18.54 0.38
CA VAL A 89 12.24 -18.01 -0.32
C VAL A 89 12.21 -18.72 -1.66
N GLY A 90 11.27 -19.64 -1.80
CA GLY A 90 11.09 -20.40 -3.04
C GLY A 90 9.87 -19.94 -3.81
N THR A 91 9.97 -19.91 -5.13
CA THR A 91 8.84 -20.21 -6.02
C THR A 91 9.00 -21.66 -6.52
N GLU A 92 8.05 -22.20 -7.28
CA GLU A 92 8.21 -23.54 -7.87
C GLU A 92 9.45 -23.64 -8.80
N ASN A 93 10.00 -22.50 -9.25
CA ASN A 93 11.06 -22.42 -10.25
C ASN A 93 12.44 -22.00 -9.71
N GLY A 94 12.57 -21.70 -8.41
CA GLY A 94 13.86 -21.31 -7.83
C GLY A 94 13.76 -21.01 -6.34
N GLN A 95 14.85 -21.26 -5.62
CA GLN A 95 15.00 -20.89 -4.21
C GLN A 95 16.09 -19.83 -4.08
N GLU A 96 15.74 -18.67 -3.56
CA GLU A 96 16.70 -17.70 -3.06
C GLU A 96 16.87 -17.89 -1.55
N VAL A 97 18.12 -17.80 -1.08
CA VAL A 97 18.46 -17.94 0.34
C VAL A 97 18.69 -16.55 0.91
N PHE A 98 17.99 -16.23 1.99
CA PHE A 98 18.12 -14.98 2.73
C PHE A 98 18.41 -15.26 4.19
N THR A 99 18.98 -14.27 4.86
CA THR A 99 19.24 -14.34 6.29
C THR A 99 18.18 -13.51 7.02
N LEU A 100 17.35 -14.15 7.85
CA LEU A 100 16.40 -13.48 8.73
C LEU A 100 17.03 -13.25 10.10
N THR A 101 16.74 -12.10 10.70
CA THR A 101 17.05 -11.81 12.11
C THR A 101 15.76 -11.77 12.92
N GLY A 102 15.62 -12.65 13.90
CA GLY A 102 14.44 -12.76 14.76
C GLY A 102 14.63 -12.19 16.16
N ASP A 103 13.57 -11.58 16.68
CA ASP A 103 13.49 -11.03 18.04
C ASP A 103 12.66 -11.87 19.02
N GLY A 104 12.21 -13.07 18.60
CA GLY A 104 11.27 -13.92 19.33
C GLY A 104 9.82 -13.78 18.85
N THR A 105 9.46 -12.65 18.26
CA THR A 105 8.10 -12.36 17.78
C THR A 105 8.06 -12.37 16.26
N ARG A 106 8.97 -11.62 15.65
CA ARG A 106 9.06 -11.42 14.20
C ARG A 106 10.49 -11.64 13.74
N ALA A 107 10.64 -12.04 12.49
CA ALA A 107 11.91 -12.29 11.83
C ALA A 107 11.95 -11.45 10.55
N ILE A 108 13.00 -10.63 10.42
CA ILE A 108 13.08 -9.59 9.38
C ILE A 108 14.36 -9.75 8.56
N THR A 109 14.28 -9.47 7.27
CA THR A 109 15.44 -9.31 6.38
C THR A 109 15.21 -8.16 5.41
N ASP A 110 16.29 -7.49 5.01
CA ASP A 110 16.26 -6.49 3.95
C ASP A 110 16.33 -7.18 2.60
N LEU A 111 15.49 -6.73 1.66
CA LEU A 111 15.47 -7.23 0.30
C LEU A 111 16.22 -6.25 -0.62
N PRO A 112 17.15 -6.74 -1.46
CA PRO A 112 17.96 -5.88 -2.33
C PRO A 112 17.14 -5.21 -3.45
N ILE A 113 15.98 -5.78 -3.78
CA ILE A 113 15.06 -5.31 -4.81
C ILE A 113 13.61 -5.51 -4.33
N ALA A 114 12.67 -4.90 -5.06
CA ALA A 114 11.25 -5.21 -4.89
C ALA A 114 11.01 -6.72 -5.01
N PRO A 115 10.07 -7.29 -4.25
CA PRO A 115 9.77 -8.72 -4.31
C PRO A 115 9.25 -9.08 -5.71
N GLY A 116 10.15 -9.57 -6.56
CA GLY A 116 9.89 -10.00 -7.94
C GLY A 116 9.52 -11.48 -8.02
N PHE A 117 8.82 -11.99 -7.01
CA PHE A 117 8.38 -13.37 -7.00
C PHE A 117 7.37 -13.61 -8.13
N ASP A 118 7.46 -14.76 -8.79
CA ASP A 118 6.49 -15.17 -9.81
C ASP A 118 5.06 -15.00 -9.26
N GLU A 119 4.22 -14.25 -9.99
CA GLU A 119 2.89 -13.75 -9.55
C GLU A 119 1.89 -14.85 -9.16
N GLU A 120 2.22 -16.10 -9.46
CA GLU A 120 1.39 -17.29 -9.26
C GLU A 120 2.07 -18.34 -8.35
N GLY A 121 3.00 -17.90 -7.48
CA GLY A 121 3.76 -18.77 -6.59
C GLY A 121 3.21 -18.91 -5.16
N THR A 122 3.88 -19.75 -4.39
CA THR A 122 3.75 -19.80 -2.93
C THR A 122 5.08 -19.38 -2.33
N LEU A 123 5.09 -18.33 -1.52
CA LEU A 123 6.23 -17.99 -0.69
C LEU A 123 6.31 -19.02 0.42
N ILE A 124 7.37 -19.83 0.39
CA ILE A 124 7.71 -20.71 1.50
C ILE A 124 8.84 -20.04 2.26
N VAL A 125 8.75 -19.94 3.58
CA VAL A 125 9.83 -19.52 4.49
C VAL A 125 10.03 -20.59 5.55
N SER A 126 11.25 -21.11 5.69
CA SER A 126 11.59 -22.08 6.73
C SER A 126 12.43 -21.42 7.82
N ILE A 127 12.05 -21.57 9.08
CA ILE A 127 12.85 -21.14 10.24
C ILE A 127 13.01 -22.34 11.18
N ASP A 128 14.25 -22.78 11.41
CA ASP A 128 14.59 -23.97 12.21
C ASP A 128 13.79 -25.22 11.81
N GLY A 129 13.62 -25.44 10.49
CA GLY A 129 12.92 -26.59 9.94
C GLY A 129 11.39 -26.50 9.98
N VAL A 130 10.82 -25.40 10.47
CA VAL A 130 9.38 -25.14 10.37
C VAL A 130 9.10 -24.28 9.16
N ALA A 131 8.49 -24.90 8.14
CA ALA A 131 8.06 -24.23 6.93
C ALA A 131 6.72 -23.50 7.16
N MET A 132 6.71 -22.24 6.76
CA MET A 132 5.56 -21.37 6.65
C MET A 132 5.29 -21.11 5.19
N ASN A 133 4.03 -20.96 4.81
CA ASN A 133 3.65 -20.71 3.43
C ASN A 133 2.59 -19.61 3.31
N TRP A 134 2.70 -18.86 2.23
CA TRP A 134 1.70 -17.86 1.81
C TRP A 134 1.57 -17.92 0.30
N SER A 135 0.34 -17.92 -0.21
CA SER A 135 0.13 -17.68 -1.64
C SER A 135 0.64 -16.27 -2.00
N LEU A 136 1.16 -16.13 -3.21
CA LEU A 136 1.62 -14.85 -3.76
C LEU A 136 0.67 -14.28 -4.80
N PHE A 137 -0.49 -14.90 -4.99
CA PHE A 137 -1.51 -14.40 -5.90
C PHE A 137 -1.82 -12.93 -5.62
N GLY A 138 -1.75 -12.09 -6.65
CA GLY A 138 -2.01 -10.65 -6.57
C GLY A 138 -0.87 -9.81 -5.98
N LEU A 139 0.30 -10.40 -5.69
CA LEU A 139 1.41 -9.68 -5.07
C LEU A 139 1.93 -8.55 -5.96
N SER A 140 2.04 -8.74 -7.27
CA SER A 140 2.63 -7.72 -8.15
C SER A 140 1.77 -6.47 -8.25
N GLU A 141 0.44 -6.63 -8.33
CA GLU A 141 -0.48 -5.50 -8.25
C GLU A 141 -0.44 -4.85 -6.87
N ALA A 142 -0.26 -5.65 -5.81
CA ALA A 142 -0.13 -5.11 -4.46
C ALA A 142 1.17 -4.29 -4.30
N VAL A 143 2.31 -4.77 -4.82
CA VAL A 143 3.58 -4.03 -4.90
C VAL A 143 3.41 -2.72 -5.67
N ALA A 144 2.70 -2.75 -6.79
CA ALA A 144 2.32 -1.53 -7.50
C ALA A 144 1.49 -0.59 -6.60
N GLY A 145 0.55 -1.13 -5.81
CA GLY A 145 -0.21 -0.37 -4.82
C GLY A 145 0.64 0.32 -3.75
N THR A 146 1.80 -0.24 -3.36
CA THR A 146 2.70 0.44 -2.43
C THR A 146 3.41 1.64 -3.01
N ASP A 147 3.74 1.63 -4.31
CA ASP A 147 4.33 2.81 -4.95
C ASP A 147 3.31 3.97 -4.96
N VAL A 148 2.04 3.67 -5.24
CA VAL A 148 0.94 4.65 -5.16
C VAL A 148 0.79 5.19 -3.73
N CYS A 149 0.87 4.31 -2.74
CA CYS A 149 0.83 4.71 -1.33
C CYS A 149 1.99 5.64 -0.95
N ILE A 150 3.23 5.34 -1.37
CA ILE A 150 4.40 6.19 -1.11
C ILE A 150 4.25 7.56 -1.75
N ASP A 151 3.76 7.61 -2.99
CA ASP A 151 3.58 8.87 -3.71
C ASP A 151 2.49 9.73 -3.04
N TYR A 152 1.33 9.14 -2.74
CA TYR A 152 0.21 9.85 -2.13
C TYR A 152 0.53 10.37 -0.73
N GLU A 153 0.94 9.48 0.18
CA GLU A 153 1.19 9.82 1.58
C GLU A 153 2.49 10.61 1.74
N GLY A 154 3.48 10.37 0.88
CA GLY A 154 4.73 11.13 0.84
C GLY A 154 4.50 12.58 0.45
N ASP A 155 3.64 12.84 -0.54
CA ASP A 155 3.30 14.21 -0.93
C ASP A 155 2.38 14.88 0.10
N ALA A 156 1.41 14.17 0.67
CA ALA A 156 0.60 14.68 1.77
C ALA A 156 1.47 15.07 2.99
N ALA A 157 2.44 14.25 3.35
CA ALA A 157 3.37 14.54 4.45
C ALA A 157 4.28 15.75 4.13
N ARG A 158 4.72 15.90 2.87
CA ARG A 158 5.48 17.10 2.44
C ARG A 158 4.65 18.37 2.53
N LEU A 159 3.37 18.32 2.17
CA LEU A 159 2.45 19.45 2.25
C LEU A 159 2.05 19.79 3.70
N ALA A 160 1.97 18.78 4.58
CA ALA A 160 1.67 18.96 5.99
C ALA A 160 2.88 19.38 6.84
N GLY A 161 4.10 19.16 6.34
CA GLY A 161 5.34 19.60 6.99
C GLY A 161 5.44 21.13 7.09
N PRO A 162 6.29 21.66 7.99
CA PRO A 162 6.55 23.09 8.03
C PRO A 162 7.03 23.56 6.66
N ALA A 163 6.34 24.55 6.09
CA ALA A 163 6.70 25.12 4.79
C ALA A 163 8.21 25.39 4.75
N PRO A 164 8.93 24.99 3.70
CA PRO A 164 10.36 25.21 3.62
C PRO A 164 10.64 26.69 3.83
N ALA A 165 11.53 27.00 4.78
CA ALA A 165 11.92 28.37 5.05
C ALA A 165 12.42 28.97 3.73
N LEU A 166 11.72 30.00 3.25
CA LEU A 166 12.12 30.73 2.05
C LEU A 166 13.59 31.14 2.22
N PRO A 167 14.46 30.93 1.21
CA PRO A 167 15.82 31.41 1.29
C PRO A 167 15.82 32.93 1.56
N PRO A 168 16.73 33.44 2.41
CA PRO A 168 16.76 34.86 2.74
C PRO A 168 16.84 35.70 1.47
N GLY A 169 15.77 36.44 1.16
CA GLY A 169 15.69 37.30 -0.04
C GLY A 169 14.79 36.82 -1.18
N ALA A 170 14.12 35.66 -1.08
CA ALA A 170 13.09 35.29 -2.05
C ALA A 170 11.84 36.19 -1.89
N LYS A 171 11.59 37.08 -2.85
CA LYS A 171 10.30 37.78 -2.98
C LYS A 171 9.27 36.83 -3.58
N LEU A 172 8.15 36.65 -2.90
CA LEU A 172 6.96 36.04 -3.50
C LEU A 172 6.53 36.91 -4.69
N PRO A 173 6.12 36.32 -5.83
CA PRO A 173 5.54 37.09 -6.92
C PRO A 173 4.28 37.78 -6.43
N ASP A 174 4.19 39.09 -6.66
CA ASP A 174 3.04 39.92 -6.30
C ASP A 174 1.76 39.30 -6.89
N GLU A 175 0.76 39.09 -6.02
CA GLU A 175 -0.57 38.63 -6.39
C GLU A 175 -1.16 39.52 -7.50
N ALA A 176 -1.29 38.95 -8.70
CA ALA A 176 -1.96 39.61 -9.80
C ALA A 176 -3.47 39.68 -9.55
N GLY A 177 -3.92 40.88 -9.17
CA GLY A 177 -5.10 41.55 -9.76
C GLY A 177 -6.43 40.81 -9.71
N GLY A 178 -7.27 41.22 -8.77
CA GLY A 178 -8.65 40.75 -8.63
C GLY A 178 -9.54 40.99 -9.85
N ALA A 179 -10.46 40.04 -10.04
CA ALA A 179 -11.67 40.23 -10.82
C ALA A 179 -12.87 39.81 -9.96
N THR A 180 -13.68 40.78 -9.56
CA THR A 180 -14.99 40.60 -8.92
C THR A 180 -15.98 39.89 -9.85
N PRO A 181 -16.79 38.92 -9.37
CA PRO A 181 -17.95 38.42 -10.12
C PRO A 181 -19.18 39.34 -9.92
N PRO A 182 -20.03 39.54 -10.94
CA PRO A 182 -21.29 40.24 -10.76
C PRO A 182 -22.36 39.32 -10.16
N ASN A 183 -23.10 39.86 -9.19
CA ASN A 183 -24.32 39.30 -8.64
C ASN A 183 -25.42 39.20 -9.72
N GLY A 184 -25.93 37.99 -9.95
CA GLY A 184 -27.17 37.72 -10.67
C GLY A 184 -28.12 36.93 -9.77
N ALA A 185 -29.22 37.56 -9.38
CA ALA A 185 -30.28 36.96 -8.59
C ALA A 185 -31.23 36.12 -9.46
N GLY A 186 -31.73 35.01 -8.89
CA GLY A 186 -33.01 34.41 -9.26
C GLY A 186 -32.93 33.18 -10.15
N THR A 187 -33.04 31.98 -9.56
CA THR A 187 -34.30 31.21 -9.49
C THR A 187 -34.03 29.91 -8.75
N SER A 188 -34.90 29.59 -7.78
CA SER A 188 -34.94 28.27 -7.16
C SER A 188 -35.54 27.30 -8.18
N GLU A 189 -34.69 26.54 -8.85
CA GLU A 189 -35.10 25.33 -9.56
C GLU A 189 -34.92 24.13 -8.63
N THR A 190 -36.05 23.44 -8.44
CA THR A 190 -36.20 22.16 -7.77
C THR A 190 -35.10 21.19 -8.21
N ALA A 191 -34.36 20.65 -7.24
CA ALA A 191 -33.36 19.62 -7.45
C ALA A 191 -34.00 18.36 -8.06
N SER A 192 -33.93 18.28 -9.39
CA SER A 192 -33.97 17.02 -10.10
C SER A 192 -32.67 16.29 -9.76
N THR A 193 -32.76 15.13 -9.11
CA THR A 193 -31.66 14.18 -9.03
C THR A 193 -31.34 13.72 -10.44
N GLY A 194 -30.58 14.54 -11.16
CA GLY A 194 -30.10 14.25 -12.51
C GLY A 194 -29.17 13.06 -12.41
N PHE A 195 -29.61 11.93 -12.93
CA PHE A 195 -28.74 10.82 -13.26
C PHE A 195 -27.71 11.35 -14.27
N VAL A 196 -26.51 11.70 -13.80
CA VAL A 196 -25.40 12.04 -14.68
C VAL A 196 -25.06 10.75 -15.40
N ALA A 197 -25.40 10.70 -16.70
CA ALA A 197 -25.03 9.57 -17.52
C ALA A 197 -23.50 9.40 -17.45
N PRO A 198 -22.99 8.16 -17.30
CA PRO A 198 -21.57 7.94 -17.20
C PRO A 198 -20.84 8.53 -18.42
N PRO A 199 -19.57 8.97 -18.26
CA PRO A 199 -18.78 9.47 -19.38
C PRO A 199 -18.83 8.47 -20.53
N ARG A 200 -18.91 8.97 -21.77
CA ARG A 200 -18.81 8.10 -22.94
C ARG A 200 -17.33 7.84 -23.23
N LEU A 201 -16.99 6.58 -23.46
CA LEU A 201 -15.65 6.19 -23.89
C LEU A 201 -15.42 6.65 -25.34
N PRO A 202 -14.16 6.95 -25.73
CA PRO A 202 -12.96 6.85 -24.89
C PRO A 202 -12.78 8.01 -23.90
N ILE A 203 -12.15 7.77 -22.75
CA ILE A 203 -11.77 8.81 -21.80
C ILE A 203 -10.27 8.80 -21.49
N ALA A 204 -9.71 9.97 -21.19
CA ALA A 204 -8.34 10.07 -20.70
C ALA A 204 -8.27 9.59 -19.24
N ALA A 205 -7.24 8.82 -18.93
CA ALA A 205 -6.94 8.35 -17.58
C ALA A 205 -5.43 8.34 -17.34
N VAL A 206 -5.05 8.16 -16.08
CA VAL A 206 -3.66 7.91 -15.69
C VAL A 206 -3.59 6.55 -15.01
N ILE A 207 -2.53 5.79 -15.26
CA ILE A 207 -2.20 4.59 -14.50
C ILE A 207 -0.88 4.85 -13.80
N HIS A 208 -0.86 4.79 -12.47
CA HIS A 208 0.36 5.07 -11.72
C HIS A 208 1.40 3.96 -11.90
N THR A 209 1.01 2.70 -11.81
CA THR A 209 1.88 1.52 -11.96
C THR A 209 1.02 0.27 -12.11
N GLY A 210 1.64 -0.85 -12.48
CA GLY A 210 1.01 -2.17 -12.55
C GLY A 210 1.08 -2.80 -13.93
N ASN A 211 0.43 -3.95 -14.08
CA ASN A 211 0.51 -4.78 -15.27
C ASN A 211 -0.60 -4.50 -16.26
N MET A 212 -0.25 -4.60 -17.54
CA MET A 212 -1.18 -4.68 -18.66
C MET A 212 -1.26 -6.13 -19.13
N ARG A 213 -2.48 -6.66 -19.29
CA ARG A 213 -2.72 -8.07 -19.64
C ARG A 213 -3.34 -8.21 -21.02
N ALA A 214 -3.23 -9.41 -21.59
CA ALA A 214 -3.80 -9.76 -22.90
C ALA A 214 -5.34 -9.85 -22.92
N GLY A 215 -5.98 -9.95 -21.75
CA GLY A 215 -7.43 -10.07 -21.60
C GLY A 215 -7.93 -9.58 -20.24
N PRO A 216 -9.26 -9.40 -20.08
CA PRO A 216 -9.85 -8.87 -18.86
C PRO A 216 -9.91 -9.93 -17.74
N GLY A 217 -8.77 -10.16 -17.10
CA GLY A 217 -8.64 -11.12 -16.01
C GLY A 217 -7.19 -11.44 -15.68
N THR A 218 -6.94 -11.95 -14.48
CA THR A 218 -5.60 -12.31 -14.00
C THR A 218 -5.03 -13.54 -14.70
N GLN A 219 -5.88 -14.45 -15.16
CA GLN A 219 -5.49 -15.65 -15.91
C GLN A 219 -4.88 -15.35 -17.29
N TYR A 220 -4.98 -14.10 -17.76
CA TYR A 220 -4.39 -13.69 -19.02
C TYR A 220 -2.92 -13.26 -18.80
N PRO A 221 -2.04 -13.60 -19.75
CA PRO A 221 -0.63 -13.25 -19.64
C PRO A 221 -0.42 -11.74 -19.61
N VAL A 222 0.59 -11.31 -18.87
CA VAL A 222 1.07 -9.92 -18.85
C VAL A 222 1.73 -9.63 -20.21
N THR A 223 1.28 -8.58 -20.87
CA THR A 223 1.77 -8.13 -22.19
C THR A 223 2.62 -6.86 -22.10
N GLY A 224 2.62 -6.22 -20.94
CA GLY A 224 3.40 -5.03 -20.65
C GLY A 224 3.14 -4.54 -19.24
N GLY A 225 3.73 -3.41 -18.89
CA GLY A 225 3.49 -2.76 -17.62
C GLY A 225 3.49 -1.24 -17.78
N PHE A 226 2.86 -0.57 -16.82
CA PHE A 226 2.86 0.87 -16.72
C PHE A 226 4.00 1.28 -15.82
N THR A 227 4.87 2.14 -16.34
CA THR A 227 5.84 2.84 -15.50
C THR A 227 5.21 4.14 -15.00
N ARG A 228 5.70 4.64 -13.88
CA ARG A 228 5.15 5.75 -13.10
C ARG A 228 4.30 6.77 -13.89
N THR A 229 3.03 6.93 -13.51
CA THR A 229 2.09 7.93 -14.07
C THR A 229 1.96 7.87 -15.59
N THR A 230 1.69 6.69 -16.14
CA THR A 230 1.48 6.53 -17.59
C THR A 230 0.12 7.08 -18.00
N PRO A 231 0.05 8.09 -18.89
CA PRO A 231 -1.20 8.53 -19.48
C PRO A 231 -1.72 7.48 -20.46
N VAL A 232 -3.01 7.15 -20.35
CA VAL A 232 -3.68 6.20 -21.23
C VAL A 232 -5.03 6.73 -21.68
N LEU A 233 -5.55 6.13 -22.74
CA LEU A 233 -6.93 6.28 -23.16
C LEU A 233 -7.69 5.01 -22.76
N VAL A 234 -8.69 5.13 -21.89
CA VAL A 234 -9.63 4.05 -21.62
C VAL A 234 -10.59 4.00 -22.79
N VAL A 235 -10.58 2.90 -23.54
CA VAL A 235 -11.37 2.76 -24.78
C VAL A 235 -12.54 1.80 -24.61
N GLU A 236 -12.49 0.93 -23.60
CA GLU A 236 -13.56 -0.04 -23.31
C GLU A 236 -13.68 -0.30 -21.81
N ASP A 237 -14.89 -0.25 -21.29
CA ASP A 237 -15.27 -0.90 -20.04
C ASP A 237 -15.78 -2.29 -20.42
N THR A 238 -15.03 -3.32 -20.05
CA THR A 238 -15.41 -4.70 -20.42
C THR A 238 -16.61 -5.21 -19.62
N GLY A 239 -16.98 -4.50 -18.53
CA GLY A 239 -18.01 -4.93 -17.60
C GLY A 239 -17.65 -6.20 -16.82
N VAL A 240 -16.43 -6.71 -16.95
CA VAL A 240 -15.94 -7.86 -16.18
C VAL A 240 -15.51 -7.34 -14.81
N PRO A 241 -16.26 -7.61 -13.72
CA PRO A 241 -15.93 -7.13 -12.41
C PRO A 241 -14.81 -7.97 -11.80
N PHE A 242 -13.96 -7.32 -11.02
CA PHE A 242 -12.90 -7.94 -10.27
C PHE A 242 -12.61 -7.08 -9.02
N ASP A 243 -12.79 -7.65 -7.83
CA ASP A 243 -12.56 -6.99 -6.53
C ASP A 243 -13.17 -5.57 -6.40
N GLY A 244 -14.40 -5.40 -6.89
CA GLY A 244 -15.15 -4.14 -6.78
C GLY A 244 -14.86 -3.11 -7.87
N TYR A 245 -13.98 -3.42 -8.82
CA TYR A 245 -13.66 -2.58 -9.98
C TYR A 245 -13.86 -3.36 -11.29
N ASN A 246 -13.98 -2.68 -12.43
CA ASN A 246 -14.08 -3.34 -13.73
C ASN A 246 -12.71 -3.50 -14.38
N TRP A 247 -12.57 -4.49 -15.27
CA TRP A 247 -11.47 -4.52 -16.22
C TRP A 247 -11.73 -3.55 -17.37
N PHE A 248 -10.72 -2.77 -17.73
CA PHE A 248 -10.78 -1.81 -18.82
C PHE A 248 -9.79 -2.17 -19.91
N ARG A 249 -10.19 -2.00 -21.17
CA ARG A 249 -9.22 -1.95 -22.26
C ARG A 249 -8.68 -0.53 -22.36
N VAL A 250 -7.36 -0.42 -22.38
CA VAL A 250 -6.66 0.87 -22.50
C VAL A 250 -5.76 0.87 -23.73
N GLU A 251 -5.56 2.05 -24.28
CA GLU A 251 -4.60 2.33 -25.34
C GLU A 251 -3.54 3.31 -24.81
N MET A 252 -2.28 2.98 -25.05
CA MET A 252 -1.15 3.85 -24.71
C MET A 252 -1.12 5.05 -25.65
N SER A 253 -0.43 6.12 -25.26
CA SER A 253 -0.27 7.34 -26.06
C SER A 253 0.40 7.11 -27.42
N ASP A 254 1.09 5.98 -27.61
CA ASP A 254 1.68 5.59 -28.90
C ASP A 254 0.64 5.11 -29.93
N GLY A 255 -0.61 4.85 -29.50
CA GLY A 255 -1.71 4.35 -30.32
C GLY A 255 -1.51 2.95 -30.90
N ALA A 256 -0.37 2.31 -30.62
CA ALA A 256 0.00 1.00 -31.15
C ALA A 256 -0.11 -0.09 -30.06
N THR A 257 0.06 0.31 -28.80
CA THR A 257 0.05 -0.59 -27.66
C THR A 257 -1.31 -0.52 -26.95
N SER A 258 -2.00 -1.66 -26.87
CA SER A 258 -3.26 -1.78 -26.13
C SER A 258 -3.29 -3.07 -25.31
N GLY A 259 -4.07 -3.06 -24.24
CA GLY A 259 -4.27 -4.22 -23.38
C GLY A 259 -5.31 -3.94 -22.31
N TYR A 260 -5.41 -4.85 -21.34
CA TYR A 260 -6.42 -4.81 -20.30
C TYR A 260 -5.80 -4.50 -18.94
N VAL A 261 -6.46 -3.66 -18.17
CA VAL A 261 -6.00 -3.19 -16.86
C VAL A 261 -7.15 -3.26 -15.87
N TRP A 262 -6.82 -3.66 -14.64
CA TRP A 262 -7.77 -3.68 -13.55
C TRP A 262 -8.10 -2.26 -13.07
N GLY A 263 -9.39 -1.95 -12.92
CA GLY A 263 -9.90 -0.60 -12.65
C GLY A 263 -9.38 0.07 -11.39
N ALA A 264 -8.92 -0.67 -10.38
CA ALA A 264 -8.29 -0.09 -9.19
C ALA A 264 -6.98 0.66 -9.50
N LEU A 265 -6.34 0.36 -10.64
CA LEU A 265 -5.14 1.04 -11.13
C LEU A 265 -5.46 2.21 -12.07
N VAL A 266 -6.70 2.31 -12.54
CA VAL A 266 -7.13 3.31 -13.51
C VAL A 266 -7.65 4.53 -12.77
N CYS A 267 -6.89 5.63 -12.85
CA CYS A 267 -7.25 6.91 -12.28
C CYS A 267 -8.12 7.69 -13.26
N ALA A 268 -9.44 7.58 -13.06
CA ALA A 268 -10.43 8.24 -13.89
C ALA A 268 -11.72 8.50 -13.10
N ASP A 269 -12.41 9.58 -13.47
CA ASP A 269 -13.78 9.82 -13.03
C ASP A 269 -14.74 8.95 -13.88
N TYR A 270 -14.70 7.63 -13.66
CA TYR A 270 -15.50 6.65 -14.39
C TYR A 270 -15.98 5.52 -13.45
N PRO A 271 -17.25 5.07 -13.55
CA PRO A 271 -17.73 3.97 -12.73
C PRO A 271 -16.90 2.69 -12.88
N GLY A 272 -16.48 2.10 -11.76
CA GLY A 272 -15.64 0.90 -11.77
C GLY A 272 -14.15 1.16 -11.98
N ALA A 273 -13.73 2.42 -12.19
CA ALA A 273 -12.34 2.86 -12.07
C ALA A 273 -12.06 3.40 -10.66
N ASN A 274 -10.79 3.65 -10.32
CA ASN A 274 -10.39 4.17 -9.02
C ASN A 274 -10.63 5.69 -8.93
N PRO A 275 -11.57 6.15 -8.08
CA PRO A 275 -11.86 7.58 -7.94
C PRO A 275 -10.85 8.31 -7.02
N LEU A 276 -9.98 7.57 -6.32
CA LEU A 276 -9.13 8.09 -5.23
C LEU A 276 -7.77 8.63 -5.68
N CYS A 277 -7.48 8.70 -6.97
CA CYS A 277 -6.19 9.18 -7.49
C CYS A 277 -6.02 10.71 -7.50
N ARG A 278 -6.53 11.43 -6.49
CA ARG A 278 -6.41 12.89 -6.41
C ARG A 278 -5.11 13.35 -5.79
#